data_AF-J6HLE1-F1
#
_entry.id   AF-J6HLE1-F1
#
_cell.length_a   1.000
_cell.length_b   1.000
_cell.length_c   1.000
_cell.angle_alpha   90.00
_cell.angle_beta   90.00
_cell.angle_gamma   90.00
#
_symmetry.space_group_name_H-M   'P 1'
#
loop_
_entity.id
_entity.type
_entity.pdbx_description
1 polymer ?
#
loop_
_entity_poly.entity_id
_entity_poly.type
_entity_poly.pdbx_seq_one_letter_code
_entity_poly.pdbx_strand_id
1 'polypeptide(L)'
;MIGKIHGAKTKLKQERIDLGSSWTAPRDGTLVCGGRARYDTAYLFINDKTDNIYVGMLTIEKQDHYGTVMCPVLAGHTYEMRRQHWLSQGDMFVYEA
;
A
#
# COMPACT_ATOMS: atom_id res chain seq x y z
N MET A 1 8.58 39.93 -4.11
CA MET A 1 8.52 39.04 -2.94
C MET A 1 9.08 37.69 -3.37
N ILE A 2 10.06 37.20 -2.61
CA ILE A 2 10.86 36.00 -2.88
C ILE A 2 9.99 34.74 -2.68
N GLY A 3 10.14 33.78 -3.59
CA GLY A 3 9.54 32.45 -3.44
C GLY A 3 9.87 31.50 -4.59
N LYS A 4 11.15 31.36 -4.97
CA LYS A 4 11.56 30.17 -5.74
C LYS A 4 11.47 28.96 -4.80
N ILE A 5 10.35 28.25 -4.80
CA ILE A 5 10.31 26.88 -4.26
C ILE A 5 10.76 25.95 -5.39
N HIS A 6 12.05 25.97 -5.70
CA HIS A 6 12.68 24.77 -6.22
C HIS A 6 12.96 23.91 -5.00
N GLY A 7 11.91 23.27 -4.46
CA GLY A 7 12.10 22.22 -3.47
C GLY A 7 13.09 21.23 -4.06
N ALA A 8 14.18 20.96 -3.34
CA ALA A 8 15.13 19.94 -3.73
C ALA A 8 14.31 18.71 -4.15
N LYS A 9 14.50 18.21 -5.38
CA LYS A 9 13.80 17.00 -5.83
C LYS A 9 14.25 15.88 -4.88
N THR A 10 13.48 15.64 -3.81
CA THR A 10 13.67 14.49 -2.94
C THR A 10 13.48 13.29 -3.85
N LYS A 11 14.54 12.50 -4.00
CA LYS A 11 14.52 11.36 -4.89
C LYS A 11 13.60 10.33 -4.26
N LEU A 12 12.44 10.09 -4.86
CA LEU A 12 11.57 9.00 -4.43
C LEU A 12 12.33 7.68 -4.56
N LYS A 13 12.37 6.92 -3.47
CA LYS A 13 12.80 5.52 -3.46
C LYS A 13 11.57 4.63 -3.59
N GLN A 14 11.75 3.52 -4.29
CA GLN A 14 10.74 2.49 -4.46
C GLN A 14 11.37 1.17 -4.06
N GLU A 15 10.76 0.49 -3.11
CA GLU A 15 11.23 -0.79 -2.61
C GLU A 15 10.13 -1.82 -2.76
N ARG A 16 10.49 -2.98 -3.31
CA ARG A 16 9.60 -4.14 -3.27
C ARG A 16 9.64 -4.71 -1.86
N ILE A 17 8.48 -4.86 -1.27
CA ILE A 17 8.33 -5.36 0.10
C ILE A 17 7.52 -6.65 0.08
N ASP A 18 7.73 -7.49 1.10
CA ASP A 18 6.89 -8.65 1.35
C ASP A 18 5.92 -8.32 2.49
N LEU A 19 4.64 -8.17 2.14
CA LEU A 19 3.59 -7.83 3.07
C LEU A 19 2.92 -9.11 3.57
N GLY A 20 3.28 -9.51 4.79
CA GLY A 20 2.58 -10.57 5.54
C GLY A 20 1.18 -10.16 5.99
N SER A 21 0.76 -10.62 7.17
CA SER A 21 -0.50 -10.20 7.80
C SER A 21 -0.42 -8.79 8.38
N SER A 22 0.76 -8.37 8.83
CA SER A 22 1.01 -7.03 9.35
C SER A 22 2.36 -6.48 8.89
N TRP A 23 2.46 -5.16 8.84
CA TRP A 23 3.67 -4.44 8.44
C TRP A 23 3.72 -3.07 9.10
N THR A 24 4.86 -2.70 9.70
CA THR A 24 5.07 -1.38 10.30
C THR A 24 5.86 -0.51 9.35
N ALA A 25 5.33 0.68 9.03
CA ALA A 25 5.96 1.57 8.08
C ALA A 25 7.24 2.18 8.70
N PRO A 26 8.41 2.04 8.05
CA PRO A 26 9.65 2.62 8.58
C PRO A 26 9.74 4.14 8.34
N ARG A 27 8.93 4.67 7.41
CA ARG A 27 8.91 6.06 6.96
C ARG A 27 7.50 6.44 6.53
N ASP A 28 7.25 7.74 6.43
CA ASP A 28 6.09 8.25 5.72
C ASP A 28 6.22 7.93 4.22
N GLY A 29 5.12 7.54 3.59
CA GLY A 29 5.14 7.23 2.17
C GLY A 29 3.81 6.70 1.66
N THR A 30 3.88 5.93 0.59
CA THR A 30 2.74 5.29 -0.06
C THR A 30 2.99 3.80 -0.18
N LEU A 31 2.04 3.02 0.30
CA LEU A 31 1.96 1.60 0.07
C LEU A 31 1.21 1.35 -1.24
N VAL A 32 1.77 0.53 -2.12
CA VAL A 32 1.16 0.12 -3.39
C VAL A 32 1.02 -1.39 -3.36
N CYS A 33 -0.22 -1.88 -3.33
CA CYS A 33 -0.50 -3.31 -3.27
C CYS A 33 -1.19 -3.76 -4.55
N GLY A 34 -0.48 -4.55 -5.35
CA GLY A 34 -0.97 -5.10 -6.62
C GLY A 34 -1.30 -6.58 -6.50
N GLY A 35 -2.36 -7.01 -7.18
CA GLY A 35 -2.70 -8.43 -7.18
C GLY A 35 -3.70 -8.86 -8.23
N ARG A 36 -3.87 -10.18 -8.28
CA ARG A 36 -4.79 -10.90 -9.16
C ARG A 36 -5.73 -11.74 -8.32
N ALA A 37 -6.99 -11.79 -8.70
CA ALA A 37 -7.97 -12.68 -8.10
C ALA A 37 -7.65 -14.15 -8.44
N ARG A 38 -7.45 -14.99 -7.42
CA ARG A 38 -7.36 -16.46 -7.57
C ARG A 38 -8.72 -17.10 -7.85
N TYR A 39 -9.78 -16.51 -7.30
CA TYR A 39 -11.18 -16.91 -7.44
C TYR A 39 -12.05 -15.66 -7.47
N ASP A 40 -13.32 -15.81 -7.85
CA ASP A 40 -14.32 -14.74 -7.75
C ASP A 40 -14.37 -14.15 -6.34
N THR A 41 -14.74 -12.87 -6.24
CA THR A 41 -14.89 -12.12 -4.98
C THR A 41 -13.60 -12.01 -4.15
N ALA A 42 -12.45 -11.82 -4.81
CA ALA A 42 -11.20 -11.57 -4.12
C ALA A 42 -11.18 -10.18 -3.47
N TYR A 43 -10.46 -10.02 -2.36
CA TYR A 43 -10.32 -8.73 -1.71
C TYR A 43 -8.97 -8.54 -1.02
N LEU A 44 -8.64 -7.26 -0.82
CA LEU A 44 -7.60 -6.75 0.06
C LEU A 44 -8.17 -5.56 0.86
N PHE A 45 -8.12 -5.66 2.18
CA PHE A 45 -8.38 -4.54 3.10
C PHE A 45 -7.10 -4.20 3.86
N ILE A 46 -6.83 -2.90 4.01
CA ILE A 46 -5.68 -2.36 4.71
C ILE A 46 -6.20 -1.52 5.88
N ASN A 47 -5.91 -1.98 7.09
CA ASN A 47 -6.30 -1.32 8.34
C ASN A 47 -5.05 -0.76 9.02
N ASP A 48 -5.02 0.53 9.30
CA ASP A 48 -4.06 1.11 10.23
C ASP A 48 -4.44 0.67 11.65
N LYS A 49 -3.67 -0.24 12.23
CA LYS A 49 -3.90 -0.81 13.56
C LYS A 49 -3.54 0.17 14.67
N THR A 50 -2.71 1.17 14.40
CA THR A 50 -2.35 2.19 15.38
C THR A 50 -3.56 3.08 15.67
N ASP A 51 -4.22 3.54 14.60
CA ASP A 51 -5.39 4.44 14.70
C ASP A 51 -6.74 3.70 14.61
N ASN A 52 -6.71 2.40 14.30
CA ASN A 52 -7.86 1.54 14.07
C ASN A 52 -8.82 2.05 12.98
N ILE A 53 -8.25 2.43 11.83
CA ILE A 53 -8.99 2.94 10.66
C ILE A 53 -8.63 2.19 9.37
N TYR A 54 -9.63 1.92 8.53
CA TYR A 54 -9.38 1.36 7.20
C TYR A 54 -8.88 2.46 6.26
N VAL A 55 -7.65 2.29 5.76
CA VAL A 55 -6.96 3.25 4.88
C VAL A 55 -6.90 2.79 3.42
N GLY A 56 -7.25 1.53 3.15
CA GLY A 56 -7.28 0.99 1.80
C GLY A 56 -8.24 -0.18 1.67
N MET A 57 -8.93 -0.24 0.53
CA MET A 57 -9.83 -1.33 0.18
C MET A 57 -9.79 -1.57 -1.32
N LEU A 58 -9.76 -2.84 -1.70
CA LEU A 58 -9.94 -3.27 -3.07
C LEU A 58 -10.65 -4.63 -3.11
N THR A 59 -11.69 -4.70 -3.93
CA THR A 59 -12.40 -5.95 -4.25
C THR A 59 -12.27 -6.21 -5.75
N ILE A 60 -12.15 -7.48 -6.12
CA ILE A 60 -12.09 -7.94 -7.50
C ILE A 60 -13.18 -9.00 -7.65
N GLU A 61 -14.20 -8.69 -8.46
CA GLU A 61 -15.39 -9.52 -8.56
C GLU A 61 -15.12 -10.88 -9.22
N LYS A 62 -14.29 -10.90 -10.27
CA LYS A 62 -14.07 -12.08 -11.11
C LYS A 62 -12.66 -12.63 -10.99
N GLN A 63 -12.55 -13.96 -11.06
CA GLN A 63 -11.29 -14.66 -11.15
C GLN A 63 -10.41 -14.10 -12.28
N ASP A 64 -9.10 -14.08 -12.05
CA ASP A 64 -8.07 -13.65 -12.99
C ASP A 64 -8.08 -12.18 -13.40
N HIS A 65 -8.98 -11.39 -12.84
CA HIS A 65 -8.91 -9.93 -12.93
C HIS A 65 -7.85 -9.37 -11.98
N TYR A 66 -7.36 -8.18 -12.32
CA TYR A 66 -6.28 -7.51 -11.61
C TYR A 66 -6.80 -6.24 -10.94
N GLY A 67 -6.12 -5.85 -9.87
CA GLY A 67 -6.37 -4.56 -9.25
C GLY A 67 -5.15 -4.07 -8.49
N THR A 68 -5.16 -2.78 -8.17
CA THR A 68 -4.12 -2.14 -7.38
C THR A 68 -4.76 -1.14 -6.43
N VAL A 69 -4.36 -1.19 -5.16
CA VAL A 69 -4.72 -0.19 -4.15
C VAL A 69 -3.47 0.56 -3.74
N MET A 70 -3.62 1.86 -3.57
CA MET A 70 -2.57 2.74 -3.07
C MET A 70 -3.10 3.49 -1.86
N CYS A 71 -2.36 3.49 -0.76
CA CYS A 71 -2.74 4.23 0.43
C CYS A 71 -1.53 4.93 1.06
N PRO A 72 -1.69 6.13 1.61
CA PRO A 72 -0.64 6.76 2.40
C PRO A 72 -0.38 5.94 3.66
N VAL A 73 0.88 5.92 4.10
CA VAL A 73 1.31 5.28 5.34
C VAL A 73 2.21 6.23 6.13
N LEU A 74 2.15 6.14 7.46
CA LEU A 74 2.85 7.01 8.40
C LEU A 74 3.92 6.22 9.14
N ALA A 75 5.09 6.83 9.33
CA ALA A 75 6.21 6.22 10.04
C ALA A 75 5.79 5.75 11.45
N GLY A 76 6.15 4.51 11.79
CA GLY A 76 5.83 3.90 13.08
C GLY A 76 4.41 3.34 13.19
N HIS A 77 3.52 3.62 12.23
CA HIS A 77 2.19 3.01 12.20
C HIS A 77 2.27 1.57 11.71
N THR A 78 1.41 0.71 12.25
CA THR A 78 1.33 -0.71 11.88
C THR A 78 0.06 -0.96 11.09
N TYR A 79 0.21 -1.55 9.91
CA TYR A 79 -0.87 -1.84 8.98
C TYR A 79 -1.15 -3.34 8.97
N GLU A 80 -2.42 -3.71 9.06
CA GLU A 80 -2.91 -5.08 8.89
C GLU A 80 -3.48 -5.24 7.49
N MET A 81 -3.02 -6.28 6.77
CA MET A 81 -3.48 -6.62 5.43
C MET A 81 -4.37 -7.86 5.52
N ARG A 82 -5.67 -7.70 5.30
CA ARG A 82 -6.62 -8.81 5.20
C ARG A 82 -6.87 -9.16 3.74
N ARG A 83 -6.51 -10.37 3.35
CA ARG A 83 -6.60 -10.85 1.97
C ARG A 83 -7.45 -12.11 1.90
N GLN A 84 -8.31 -12.19 0.89
CA GLN A 84 -8.98 -13.43 0.51
C GLN A 84 -8.94 -13.59 -1.01
N HIS A 85 -8.65 -14.82 -1.45
CA HIS A 85 -8.51 -15.18 -2.86
C HIS A 85 -7.55 -14.26 -3.62
N TRP A 86 -6.56 -13.68 -2.94
CA TRP A 86 -5.63 -12.70 -3.49
C TRP A 86 -4.29 -13.34 -3.81
N LEU A 87 -3.82 -13.20 -5.04
CA LEU A 87 -2.44 -13.51 -5.43
C LEU A 87 -1.67 -12.19 -5.54
N SER A 88 -0.71 -11.97 -4.63
CA SER A 88 0.15 -10.79 -4.69
C SER A 88 1.01 -10.83 -5.96
N GLN A 89 1.02 -9.72 -6.71
CA GLN A 89 1.88 -9.53 -7.87
C GLN A 89 3.15 -8.73 -7.53
N GLY A 90 3.28 -8.33 -6.25
CA GLY A 90 4.36 -7.49 -5.74
C GLY A 90 3.82 -6.26 -5.06
N ASP A 91 4.11 -6.14 -3.77
CA ASP A 91 3.78 -4.94 -3.00
C ASP A 91 5.01 -4.02 -3.01
N MET A 92 4.76 -2.71 -3.09
CA MET A 92 5.82 -1.70 -3.12
C MET A 92 5.60 -0.65 -2.03
N PHE A 93 6.71 -0.18 -1.47
CA PHE A 93 6.75 1.00 -0.62
C PHE A 93 7.48 2.12 -1.34
N VAL A 94 6.81 3.25 -1.50
CA VAL A 94 7.36 4.46 -2.14
C VAL A 94 7.49 5.56 -1.10
N TYR A 95 8.67 6.12 -0.95
CA TYR A 95 8.96 7.10 0.09
C TYR A 95 10.05 8.10 -0.33
N GLU A 96 10.14 9.22 0.37
CA GLU A 96 11.21 10.21 0.15
C GLU A 96 12.51 9.76 0.84
N ALA A 97 13.60 9.73 0.05
CA ALA A 97 14.92 9.24 0.47
C ALA A 97 15.59 10.07 1.58
#